data_AF-A0A2N5XZR7-F1
#
_entry.id   AF-A0A2N5XZR7-F1
#
_cell.length_a   1.000
_cell.length_b   1.000
_cell.length_c   1.000
_cell.angle_alpha   90.00
_cell.angle_beta   90.00
_cell.angle_gamma   90.00
#
_symmetry.space_group_name_H-M   'P 1'
#
loop_
_entity.id
_entity.type
_entity.pdbx_description
1 polymer ?
#
loop_
_entity_poly.entity_id
_entity_poly.type
_entity_poly.pdbx_seq_one_letter_code
_entity_poly.pdbx_strand_id
1 'polypeptide(L)'
;MSFFYPDNIQPMREANALRDDVTALRAQMDEDGYLLFRNAIDPHKLTVLREQITTILAGIGWILGDEQQLDARAAGLPQREGEEGYFEAHDKIVKLEAFHALAHDEKLMHIIRQSLGEDVFAHPLSIVRLVFPNNPEITTPPHQDYPNNQGSEKLTAAWIPLHDCPIEMGALAILKGSHKNGLLPLQFHMGPGNRCAVIPQTMHELEWVSTDFQVGDVLLFPALTVHSALENKDPERMRLSVDYRYQLEGEALTENSLKPHFSRLSWEEIYRDWQSTDLQYYWYKKRFDVIPWQNLHELPDDHVKDAMKQCIRYENKRQQRYAENRLHHHEDKAV
;
A
#
# COMPACT_ATOMS: atom_id res chain seq x y z
N MET A 1 -9.87 -22.76 -6.12
CA MET A 1 -9.17 -22.67 -4.82
C MET A 1 -9.80 -21.55 -4.03
N SER A 2 -10.05 -21.76 -2.74
CA SER A 2 -10.52 -20.69 -1.83
C SER A 2 -9.28 -19.98 -1.28
N PHE A 3 -9.24 -18.66 -1.36
CA PHE A 3 -8.21 -17.85 -0.70
C PHE A 3 -8.57 -17.74 0.79
N PHE A 4 -7.56 -17.71 1.66
CA PHE A 4 -7.76 -17.48 3.09
C PHE A 4 -7.72 -15.98 3.35
N TYR A 5 -8.88 -15.33 3.25
CA TYR A 5 -9.03 -13.89 3.48
C TYR A 5 -9.21 -13.58 4.97
N PRO A 6 -8.95 -12.32 5.37
CA PRO A 6 -9.27 -11.86 6.71
C PRO A 6 -10.75 -12.08 7.05
N ASP A 7 -10.98 -12.87 8.09
CA ASP A 7 -12.28 -13.08 8.75
C ASP A 7 -12.13 -12.79 10.26
N ASN A 8 -13.26 -12.48 10.92
CA ASN A 8 -13.31 -12.23 12.37
C ASN A 8 -12.22 -11.26 12.90
N ILE A 9 -12.18 -10.05 12.33
CA ILE A 9 -11.17 -9.02 12.62
C ILE A 9 -11.14 -8.64 14.10
N GLN A 10 -9.97 -8.82 14.73
CA GLN A 10 -9.68 -8.37 16.09
C GLN A 10 -9.08 -6.95 16.09
N PRO A 11 -9.23 -6.17 17.19
CA PRO A 11 -8.65 -4.84 17.27
C PRO A 11 -7.11 -4.89 17.34
N MET A 12 -6.45 -3.96 16.64
CA MET A 12 -5.01 -3.76 16.73
C MET A 12 -4.57 -3.21 18.10
N ARG A 13 -3.38 -3.62 18.54
CA ARG A 13 -2.68 -3.08 19.71
C ARG A 13 -1.87 -1.83 19.30
N GLU A 14 -2.13 -0.72 19.96
CA GLU A 14 -1.41 0.54 19.72
C GLU A 14 0.00 0.51 20.35
N ALA A 15 0.96 1.13 19.68
CA ALA A 15 2.35 1.25 20.10
C ALA A 15 2.70 2.66 20.62
N ASN A 16 1.73 3.58 20.67
CA ASN A 16 1.93 4.99 21.03
C ASN A 16 2.67 5.20 22.35
N ALA A 17 2.32 4.43 23.39
CA ALA A 17 2.94 4.53 24.70
C ALA A 17 4.40 4.03 24.74
N LEU A 18 4.82 3.26 23.73
CA LEU A 18 6.16 2.66 23.64
C LEU A 18 7.10 3.48 22.74
N ARG A 19 6.65 4.61 22.19
CA ARG A 19 7.36 5.38 21.15
C ARG A 19 8.82 5.66 21.49
N ASP A 20 9.13 5.92 22.77
CA ASP A 20 10.47 6.26 23.24
C ASP A 20 11.09 5.16 24.13
N ASP A 21 10.47 3.98 24.19
CA ASP A 21 11.02 2.77 24.82
C ASP A 21 11.40 1.77 23.72
N VAL A 22 12.62 1.89 23.22
CA VAL A 22 13.16 1.05 22.14
C VAL A 22 13.03 -0.44 22.45
N THR A 23 13.27 -0.84 23.70
CA THR A 23 13.24 -2.25 24.09
C THR A 23 11.81 -2.79 24.04
N ALA A 24 10.86 -2.08 24.64
CA ALA A 24 9.46 -2.50 24.63
C ALA A 24 8.86 -2.43 23.22
N LEU A 25 9.18 -1.38 22.45
CA LEU A 25 8.69 -1.20 21.10
C LEU A 25 9.12 -2.33 20.16
N ARG A 26 10.41 -2.70 20.21
CA ARG A 26 10.94 -3.82 19.43
C ARG A 26 10.39 -5.16 19.89
N ALA A 27 10.16 -5.34 21.19
CA ALA A 27 9.51 -6.54 21.72
C ALA A 27 8.07 -6.68 21.20
N GLN A 28 7.29 -5.59 21.16
CA GLN A 28 5.95 -5.60 20.57
C GLN A 28 5.98 -5.92 19.07
N MET A 29 6.91 -5.33 18.31
CA MET A 29 7.07 -5.62 16.89
C MET A 29 7.46 -7.10 16.65
N ASP A 30 8.35 -7.66 17.45
CA ASP A 30 8.72 -9.07 17.40
C ASP A 30 7.56 -9.99 17.78
N GLU A 31 6.77 -9.63 18.80
CA GLU A 31 5.59 -10.38 19.23
C GLU A 31 4.51 -10.42 18.13
N ASP A 32 4.07 -9.23 17.70
CA ASP A 32 2.86 -9.05 16.90
C ASP A 32 3.10 -9.08 15.39
N GLY A 33 4.31 -8.72 14.94
CA GLY A 33 4.61 -8.56 13.51
C GLY A 33 4.13 -7.24 12.92
N TYR A 34 3.73 -6.28 13.75
CA TYR A 34 3.38 -4.92 13.35
C TYR A 34 3.52 -3.92 14.51
N LEU A 35 3.49 -2.62 14.17
CA LEU A 35 3.32 -1.51 15.12
C LEU A 35 2.29 -0.52 14.57
N LEU A 36 1.25 -0.25 15.34
CA LEU A 36 0.27 0.80 15.03
C LEU A 36 0.58 2.05 15.84
N PHE A 37 0.80 3.18 15.18
CA PHE A 37 0.95 4.47 15.82
C PHE A 37 -0.19 5.40 15.42
N ARG A 38 -0.98 5.83 16.41
CA ARG A 38 -2.01 6.85 16.24
C ARG A 38 -1.43 8.25 16.11
N ASN A 39 -1.96 9.05 15.20
CA ASN A 39 -1.63 10.47 15.04
C ASN A 39 -0.10 10.72 15.12
N ALA A 40 0.67 9.92 14.39
CA ALA A 40 2.12 9.96 14.38
C ALA A 40 2.64 11.07 13.47
N ILE A 41 1.96 11.30 12.35
CA ILE A 41 2.30 12.31 11.35
C ILE A 41 1.31 13.47 11.49
N ASP A 42 1.79 14.69 11.25
CA ASP A 42 0.94 15.88 11.19
C ASP A 42 -0.11 15.73 10.07
N PRO A 43 -1.42 15.70 10.40
CA PRO A 43 -2.48 15.58 9.42
C PRO A 43 -2.42 16.64 8.32
N HIS A 44 -1.91 17.84 8.61
CA HIS A 44 -1.79 18.90 7.60
C HIS A 44 -0.91 18.49 6.42
N LYS A 45 0.20 17.79 6.67
CA LYS A 45 1.09 17.30 5.59
C LYS A 45 0.39 16.26 4.71
N LEU A 46 -0.41 15.40 5.33
CA LEU A 46 -1.20 14.39 4.62
C LEU A 46 -2.33 15.03 3.81
N THR A 47 -2.98 16.07 4.35
CA THR A 47 -3.98 16.85 3.62
C THR A 47 -3.39 17.51 2.39
N VAL A 48 -2.21 18.15 2.49
CA VAL A 48 -1.54 18.76 1.32
C VAL A 48 -1.25 17.72 0.23
N LEU A 49 -0.74 16.54 0.59
CA LEU A 49 -0.52 15.46 -0.38
C LEU A 49 -1.85 14.95 -0.97
N ARG A 50 -2.89 14.79 -0.14
CA ARG A 50 -4.24 14.40 -0.58
C ARG A 50 -4.83 15.42 -1.55
N GLU A 51 -4.68 16.72 -1.30
CA GLU A 51 -5.12 17.79 -2.21
C GLU A 51 -4.46 17.67 -3.58
N GLN A 52 -3.15 17.46 -3.62
CA GLN A 52 -2.40 17.28 -4.88
C GLN A 52 -2.87 16.04 -5.64
N ILE A 53 -3.00 14.90 -4.96
CA ILE A 53 -3.45 13.63 -5.56
C ILE A 53 -4.89 13.77 -6.06
N THR A 54 -5.81 14.26 -5.23
CA THR A 54 -7.22 14.40 -5.62
C THR A 54 -7.38 15.41 -6.76
N THR A 55 -6.56 16.46 -6.85
CA THR A 55 -6.56 17.39 -7.99
C THR A 55 -6.17 16.69 -9.28
N ILE A 56 -5.15 15.81 -9.24
CA ILE A 56 -4.77 14.97 -10.38
C ILE A 56 -5.93 14.05 -10.77
N LEU A 57 -6.51 13.35 -9.79
CA LEU A 57 -7.60 12.39 -10.01
C LEU A 57 -8.86 13.07 -10.60
N ALA A 58 -9.21 14.26 -10.11
CA ALA A 58 -10.32 15.03 -10.64
C ALA A 58 -10.04 15.49 -12.08
N GLY A 59 -8.80 15.95 -12.35
CA GLY A 59 -8.38 16.39 -13.68
C GLY A 59 -8.43 15.29 -14.75
N ILE A 60 -8.24 14.02 -14.37
CA ILE A 60 -8.39 12.85 -15.25
C ILE A 60 -9.79 12.21 -15.19
N GLY A 61 -10.69 12.73 -14.35
CA GLY A 61 -12.08 12.26 -14.25
C GLY A 61 -12.30 10.99 -13.42
N TRP A 62 -11.35 10.63 -12.56
CA TRP A 62 -11.46 9.49 -11.63
C TRP A 62 -12.25 9.79 -10.36
N ILE A 63 -12.38 11.07 -10.02
CA ILE A 63 -13.21 11.53 -8.90
C ILE A 63 -14.01 12.77 -9.33
N LEU A 64 -15.03 13.11 -8.55
CA LEU A 64 -15.73 14.38 -8.68
C LEU A 64 -14.80 15.56 -8.33
N GLY A 65 -14.73 16.55 -9.21
CA GLY A 65 -13.94 17.78 -9.02
C GLY A 65 -14.77 18.95 -8.47
N ASP A 66 -15.62 18.67 -7.49
CA ASP A 66 -16.46 19.68 -6.83
C ASP A 66 -15.81 20.23 -5.53
N GLU A 67 -16.56 21.02 -4.76
CA GLU A 67 -16.08 21.60 -3.50
C GLU A 67 -15.68 20.54 -2.45
N GLN A 68 -16.10 19.28 -2.63
CA GLN A 68 -15.79 18.13 -1.77
C GLN A 68 -14.75 17.21 -2.40
N GLN A 69 -13.91 17.70 -3.31
CA GLN A 69 -12.88 16.92 -4.01
C GLN A 69 -12.04 16.04 -3.08
N LEU A 70 -11.77 16.51 -1.86
CA LEU A 70 -11.01 15.73 -0.88
C LEU A 70 -11.65 14.40 -0.56
N ASP A 71 -12.98 14.29 -0.51
CA ASP A 71 -13.70 13.04 -0.23
C ASP A 71 -13.43 11.93 -1.25
N ALA A 72 -12.78 12.27 -2.38
CA ALA A 72 -12.33 11.31 -3.39
C ALA A 72 -13.48 10.40 -3.87
N ARG A 73 -14.68 11.00 -4.01
CA ARG A 73 -15.87 10.35 -4.54
C ARG A 73 -15.59 9.90 -5.97
N ALA A 74 -15.53 8.59 -6.17
CA ALA A 74 -15.17 7.96 -7.42
C ALA A 74 -16.09 8.41 -8.55
N ALA A 75 -15.48 8.74 -9.66
CA ALA A 75 -16.10 9.00 -10.94
C ALA A 75 -15.42 8.14 -12.00
N GLY A 76 -16.13 7.86 -13.09
CA GLY A 76 -15.56 7.04 -14.16
C GLY A 76 -15.46 5.55 -13.82
N LEU A 77 -15.01 4.79 -14.83
CA LEU A 77 -14.86 3.34 -14.72
C LEU A 77 -13.63 3.00 -13.85
N PRO A 78 -13.75 2.14 -12.82
CA PRO A 78 -12.63 1.73 -11.99
C PRO A 78 -11.44 1.23 -12.79
N GLN A 79 -10.24 1.71 -12.46
CA GLN A 79 -8.98 1.32 -13.11
C GLN A 79 -8.10 0.52 -12.15
N ARG A 80 -7.28 -0.40 -12.68
CA ARG A 80 -6.34 -1.21 -11.87
C ARG A 80 -4.90 -1.13 -12.36
N GLU A 81 -3.97 -1.50 -11.49
CA GLU A 81 -2.54 -1.65 -11.83
C GLU A 81 -2.38 -2.49 -13.11
N GLY A 82 -1.61 -1.98 -14.07
CA GLY A 82 -1.44 -2.59 -15.39
C GLY A 82 -2.29 -2.00 -16.51
N GLU A 83 -3.30 -1.17 -16.19
CA GLU A 83 -4.12 -0.48 -17.18
C GLU A 83 -3.57 0.92 -17.52
N GLU A 84 -3.77 1.37 -18.76
CA GLU A 84 -3.28 2.67 -19.23
C GLU A 84 -3.85 3.83 -18.40
N GLY A 85 -5.14 3.80 -18.06
CA GLY A 85 -5.76 4.81 -17.21
C GLY A 85 -5.14 4.86 -15.81
N TYR A 86 -4.77 3.71 -15.24
CA TYR A 86 -4.07 3.68 -13.95
C TYR A 86 -2.69 4.31 -14.05
N PHE A 87 -1.94 4.01 -15.11
CA PHE A 87 -0.63 4.60 -15.33
C PHE A 87 -0.68 6.10 -15.61
N GLU A 88 -1.74 6.62 -16.23
CA GLU A 88 -1.94 8.07 -16.37
C GLU A 88 -2.01 8.78 -15.01
N ALA A 89 -2.79 8.26 -14.07
CA ALA A 89 -2.89 8.79 -12.71
C ALA A 89 -1.56 8.64 -11.96
N HIS A 90 -1.03 7.41 -11.96
CA HIS A 90 0.19 7.04 -11.25
C HIS A 90 1.39 7.89 -11.68
N ASP A 91 1.65 8.01 -12.99
CA ASP A 91 2.82 8.69 -13.53
C ASP A 91 2.80 10.21 -13.23
N LYS A 92 1.62 10.80 -13.01
CA LYS A 92 1.47 12.18 -12.53
C LYS A 92 1.73 12.28 -11.02
N ILE A 93 1.21 11.33 -10.23
CA ILE A 93 1.34 11.35 -8.76
C ILE A 93 2.78 11.13 -8.32
N VAL A 94 3.51 10.18 -8.93
CA VAL A 94 4.89 9.89 -8.53
C VAL A 94 5.88 11.02 -8.83
N LYS A 95 5.46 12.07 -9.54
CA LYS A 95 6.24 13.30 -9.75
C LYS A 95 6.10 14.29 -8.60
N LEU A 96 5.12 14.13 -7.71
CA LEU A 96 4.89 15.05 -6.60
C LEU A 96 6.03 14.99 -5.59
N GLU A 97 6.65 16.13 -5.29
CA GLU A 97 7.69 16.23 -4.26
C GLU A 97 7.15 15.79 -2.88
N ALA A 98 5.95 16.23 -2.51
CA ALA A 98 5.31 15.88 -1.24
C ALA A 98 5.09 14.36 -1.07
N PHE A 99 4.89 13.63 -2.17
CA PHE A 99 4.72 12.18 -2.14
C PHE A 99 6.00 11.46 -1.71
N HIS A 100 7.17 11.93 -2.14
CA HIS A 100 8.45 11.34 -1.75
C HIS A 100 8.97 11.92 -0.43
N ALA A 101 8.75 13.22 -0.19
CA ALA A 101 9.19 13.89 1.03
C ALA A 101 8.52 13.32 2.29
N LEU A 102 7.30 12.79 2.19
CA LEU A 102 6.59 12.18 3.31
C LEU A 102 7.33 10.95 3.88
N ALA A 103 8.03 10.18 3.06
CA ALA A 103 8.88 9.06 3.53
C ALA A 103 10.04 9.52 4.44
N HIS A 104 10.36 10.81 4.42
CA HIS A 104 11.43 11.44 5.17
C HIS A 104 10.92 12.35 6.29
N ASP A 105 9.62 12.35 6.57
CA ASP A 105 9.07 13.16 7.66
C ASP A 105 9.77 12.84 8.99
N GLU A 106 10.16 13.88 9.73
CA GLU A 106 10.94 13.72 10.96
C GLU A 106 10.25 12.86 12.02
N LYS A 107 8.91 12.95 12.14
CA LYS A 107 8.16 12.14 13.12
C LYS A 107 8.06 10.69 12.65
N LEU A 108 7.88 10.47 11.35
CA LEU A 108 7.90 9.13 10.75
C LEU A 108 9.29 8.48 10.92
N MET A 109 10.35 9.21 10.56
CA MET A 109 11.73 8.73 10.71
C MET A 109 12.11 8.50 12.18
N HIS A 110 11.59 9.30 13.12
CA HIS A 110 11.76 9.03 14.55
C HIS A 110 11.23 7.64 14.92
N ILE A 111 9.95 7.34 14.65
CA ILE A 111 9.35 6.04 15.01
C ILE A 111 10.02 4.87 14.29
N ILE A 112 10.49 5.08 13.06
CA ILE A 112 11.21 4.07 12.30
C ILE A 112 12.60 3.81 12.90
N ARG A 113 13.34 4.84 13.30
CA ARG A 113 14.64 4.69 13.97
C ARG A 113 14.52 3.96 15.31
N GLN A 114 13.50 4.31 16.10
CA GLN A 114 13.21 3.60 17.35
C GLN A 114 12.90 2.11 17.08
N SER A 115 12.13 1.83 16.01
CA SER A 115 11.73 0.46 15.66
C SER A 115 12.87 -0.38 15.09
N LEU A 116 13.71 0.17 14.20
CA LEU A 116 14.68 -0.60 13.41
C LEU A 116 16.13 -0.34 13.81
N GLY A 117 16.50 0.92 14.04
CA GLY A 117 17.87 1.38 14.28
C GLY A 117 18.16 2.75 13.70
N GLU A 118 19.19 3.43 14.21
CA GLU A 118 19.51 4.82 13.87
C GLU A 118 19.97 5.02 12.42
N ASP A 119 20.61 4.00 11.82
CA ASP A 119 21.14 4.04 10.45
C ASP A 119 20.12 3.57 9.40
N VAL A 120 18.85 3.47 9.76
CA VAL A 120 17.77 3.18 8.83
C VAL A 120 17.62 4.28 7.76
N PHE A 121 17.30 3.88 6.54
CA PHE A 121 16.93 4.79 5.46
C PHE A 121 15.70 4.28 4.71
N ALA A 122 14.93 5.22 4.15
CA ALA A 122 13.82 4.90 3.24
C ALA A 122 14.38 4.32 1.92
N HIS A 123 13.63 3.46 1.25
CA HIS A 123 13.84 3.15 -0.15
C HIS A 123 13.33 4.32 -1.00
N PRO A 124 13.98 4.65 -2.13
CA PRO A 124 13.47 5.69 -3.01
C PRO A 124 12.17 5.25 -3.72
N LEU A 125 11.98 3.95 -3.97
CA LEU A 125 10.71 3.43 -4.46
C LEU A 125 9.59 3.67 -3.44
N SER A 126 8.69 4.59 -3.77
CA SER A 126 7.48 4.91 -3.02
C SER A 126 6.25 4.44 -3.77
N ILE A 127 5.22 3.96 -3.07
CA ILE A 127 3.99 3.45 -3.69
C ILE A 127 2.79 4.28 -3.23
N VAL A 128 1.92 4.64 -4.19
CA VAL A 128 0.58 5.16 -3.94
C VAL A 128 -0.45 4.06 -4.22
N ARG A 129 -1.48 3.96 -3.39
CA ARG A 129 -2.61 3.05 -3.60
C ARG A 129 -3.87 3.85 -3.86
N LEU A 130 -4.49 3.55 -5.00
CA LEU A 130 -5.70 4.19 -5.51
C LEU A 130 -6.78 3.11 -5.61
N VAL A 131 -7.57 2.94 -4.55
CA VAL A 131 -8.50 1.81 -4.43
C VAL A 131 -9.93 2.28 -4.64
N PHE A 132 -10.52 1.89 -5.77
CA PHE A 132 -11.92 2.16 -6.08
C PHE A 132 -12.87 1.37 -5.16
N PRO A 133 -14.06 1.92 -4.86
CA PRO A 133 -15.11 1.20 -4.15
C PRO A 133 -15.63 0.00 -4.95
N ASN A 134 -16.15 -1.02 -4.27
CA ASN A 134 -16.89 -2.15 -4.86
C ASN A 134 -16.13 -2.95 -5.94
N ASN A 135 -14.82 -3.16 -5.73
CA ASN A 135 -13.94 -3.92 -6.62
C ASN A 135 -13.17 -5.07 -5.90
N PRO A 136 -13.86 -6.01 -5.23
CA PRO A 136 -13.22 -7.05 -4.40
C PRO A 136 -12.23 -7.93 -5.14
N GLU A 137 -12.45 -8.20 -6.43
CA GLU A 137 -11.60 -9.11 -7.22
C GLU A 137 -10.16 -8.61 -7.41
N ILE A 138 -9.93 -7.30 -7.27
CA ILE A 138 -8.62 -6.66 -7.45
C ILE A 138 -8.07 -6.07 -6.14
N THR A 139 -8.75 -6.31 -5.02
CA THR A 139 -8.24 -5.98 -3.68
C THR A 139 -6.89 -6.67 -3.47
N THR A 140 -5.97 -5.99 -2.79
CA THR A 140 -4.68 -6.58 -2.40
C THR A 140 -4.91 -7.82 -1.56
N PRO A 141 -4.54 -9.02 -2.06
CA PRO A 141 -4.79 -10.27 -1.35
C PRO A 141 -3.85 -10.42 -0.15
N PRO A 142 -4.07 -11.43 0.70
CA PRO A 142 -3.08 -11.87 1.66
C PRO A 142 -1.72 -12.11 0.98
N HIS A 143 -0.71 -11.38 1.38
CA HIS A 143 0.63 -11.49 0.82
C HIS A 143 1.70 -11.05 1.82
N GLN A 144 2.95 -11.32 1.47
CA GLN A 144 4.14 -10.80 2.12
C GLN A 144 4.78 -9.78 1.17
N ASP A 145 5.46 -8.77 1.72
CA ASP A 145 6.14 -7.74 0.93
C ASP A 145 7.47 -8.26 0.33
N TYR A 146 8.10 -9.25 0.97
CA TYR A 146 9.40 -9.78 0.53
C TYR A 146 9.42 -10.26 -0.94
N PRO A 147 8.44 -11.06 -1.44
CA PRO A 147 8.36 -11.41 -2.86
C PRO A 147 8.44 -10.25 -3.86
N ASN A 148 8.00 -9.05 -3.46
CA ASN A 148 7.92 -7.87 -4.31
C ASN A 148 9.16 -6.97 -4.22
N ASN A 149 9.98 -7.11 -3.17
CA ASN A 149 11.11 -6.23 -2.89
C ASN A 149 12.45 -6.99 -2.90
N GLN A 150 12.51 -8.15 -2.22
CA GLN A 150 13.70 -8.97 -1.99
C GLN A 150 14.86 -8.18 -1.35
N GLY A 151 16.02 -8.82 -1.16
CA GLY A 151 17.13 -8.22 -0.42
C GLY A 151 17.06 -8.57 1.06
N SER A 152 16.49 -7.67 1.86
CA SER A 152 16.36 -7.85 3.31
C SER A 152 14.99 -8.40 3.68
N GLU A 153 14.94 -9.53 4.41
CA GLU A 153 13.71 -10.02 5.05
C GLU A 153 13.26 -9.11 6.21
N LYS A 154 14.15 -8.24 6.70
CA LYS A 154 13.89 -7.25 7.76
C LYS A 154 13.40 -5.92 7.22
N LEU A 155 13.33 -5.76 5.90
CA LEU A 155 12.69 -4.61 5.25
C LEU A 155 11.34 -4.38 5.91
N THR A 156 11.07 -3.15 6.33
CA THR A 156 9.83 -2.81 7.03
C THR A 156 9.05 -1.81 6.22
N ALA A 157 7.78 -2.09 5.97
CA ALA A 157 6.87 -1.18 5.30
C ALA A 157 6.24 -0.23 6.32
N ALA A 158 5.96 1.00 5.90
CA ALA A 158 5.07 1.94 6.56
C ALA A 158 3.87 2.20 5.65
N TRP A 159 2.68 1.80 6.08
CA TRP A 159 1.42 2.11 5.42
C TRP A 159 0.75 3.29 6.11
N ILE A 160 0.31 4.27 5.33
CA ILE A 160 -0.23 5.54 5.83
C ILE A 160 -1.47 5.90 5.00
N PRO A 161 -2.67 5.99 5.60
CA PRO A 161 -3.85 6.47 4.90
C PRO A 161 -3.79 8.00 4.75
N LEU A 162 -4.26 8.51 3.61
CA LEU A 162 -4.30 9.94 3.35
C LEU A 162 -5.58 10.61 3.86
N HIS A 163 -6.52 9.82 4.39
CA HIS A 163 -7.78 10.23 4.98
C HIS A 163 -8.23 9.21 6.02
N ASP A 164 -9.30 9.49 6.76
CA ASP A 164 -9.89 8.49 7.67
C ASP A 164 -10.31 7.25 6.88
N CYS A 165 -9.83 6.09 7.32
CA CYS A 165 -9.99 4.82 6.63
C CYS A 165 -10.60 3.82 7.60
N PRO A 166 -11.94 3.84 7.77
CA PRO A 166 -12.62 2.81 8.53
C PRO A 166 -12.43 1.45 7.86
N ILE A 167 -12.60 0.37 8.62
CA ILE A 167 -12.42 -1.02 8.16
C ILE A 167 -13.19 -1.29 6.86
N GLU A 168 -14.42 -0.77 6.76
CA GLU A 168 -15.30 -0.92 5.59
C GLU A 168 -14.79 -0.22 4.33
N MET A 169 -13.88 0.75 4.44
CA MET A 169 -13.27 1.46 3.31
C MET A 169 -12.00 0.76 2.80
N GLY A 170 -11.74 -0.46 3.24
CA GLY A 170 -10.60 -1.26 2.77
C GLY A 170 -9.29 -0.91 3.47
N ALA A 171 -9.36 -0.75 4.80
CA ALA A 171 -8.20 -0.65 5.68
C ALA A 171 -7.27 -1.87 5.56
N LEU A 172 -6.04 -1.75 6.07
CA LEU A 172 -5.10 -2.87 6.08
C LEU A 172 -5.39 -3.81 7.24
N ALA A 173 -5.37 -5.12 6.98
CA ALA A 173 -5.41 -6.17 7.98
C ALA A 173 -4.07 -6.90 8.04
N ILE A 174 -3.62 -7.22 9.25
CA ILE A 174 -2.39 -7.98 9.53
C ILE A 174 -2.77 -9.34 10.10
N LEU A 175 -2.16 -10.41 9.62
CA LEU A 175 -2.22 -11.71 10.29
C LEU A 175 -1.15 -11.72 11.38
N LYS A 176 -1.57 -11.45 12.61
CA LYS A 176 -0.67 -11.23 13.76
C LYS A 176 0.26 -12.43 13.96
N GLY A 177 1.56 -12.15 14.13
CA GLY A 177 2.59 -13.16 14.38
C GLY A 177 3.05 -13.95 13.13
N SER A 178 2.45 -13.72 11.97
CA SER A 178 2.73 -14.49 10.74
C SER A 178 4.14 -14.35 10.18
N HIS A 179 4.86 -13.27 10.54
CA HIS A 179 6.25 -13.03 10.15
C HIS A 179 7.22 -14.10 10.65
N LYS A 180 6.83 -14.88 11.66
CA LYS A 180 7.64 -15.96 12.25
C LYS A 180 7.63 -17.24 11.42
N ASN A 181 6.84 -17.29 10.35
CA ASN A 181 6.63 -18.50 9.54
C ASN A 181 7.48 -18.51 8.26
N GLY A 182 8.41 -17.55 8.10
CA GLY A 182 9.26 -17.44 6.92
C GLY A 182 8.49 -17.06 5.66
N LEU A 183 9.14 -17.20 4.51
CA LEU A 183 8.53 -16.92 3.21
C LEU A 183 7.52 -18.01 2.84
N LEU A 184 6.28 -17.60 2.56
CA LEU A 184 5.20 -18.50 2.18
C LEU A 184 5.19 -18.81 0.67
N PRO A 185 4.71 -20.00 0.27
CA PRO A 185 4.47 -20.30 -1.13
C PRO A 185 3.48 -19.32 -1.76
N LEU A 186 3.60 -19.09 -3.05
CA LEU A 186 2.77 -18.14 -3.79
C LEU A 186 1.83 -18.86 -4.75
N GLN A 187 0.66 -18.25 -4.98
CA GLN A 187 -0.29 -18.64 -6.01
C GLN A 187 -0.78 -17.40 -6.76
N PHE A 188 -1.34 -17.57 -7.95
CA PHE A 188 -1.86 -16.46 -8.75
C PHE A 188 -3.05 -15.77 -8.06
N HIS A 189 -3.11 -14.44 -8.17
CA HIS A 189 -4.24 -13.61 -7.80
C HIS A 189 -4.33 -12.39 -8.73
N MET A 190 -5.50 -11.78 -8.93
CA MET A 190 -5.65 -10.62 -9.84
C MET A 190 -5.29 -9.26 -9.23
N GLY A 191 -5.25 -9.18 -7.90
CA GLY A 191 -4.84 -7.97 -7.18
C GLY A 191 -3.35 -7.63 -7.37
N PRO A 192 -2.89 -6.52 -6.78
CA PRO A 192 -1.52 -6.04 -6.87
C PRO A 192 -0.45 -7.14 -6.75
N GLY A 193 0.55 -7.09 -7.64
CA GLY A 193 1.63 -8.09 -7.73
C GLY A 193 1.26 -9.40 -8.43
N ASN A 194 0.00 -9.59 -8.84
CA ASN A 194 -0.51 -10.80 -9.49
C ASN A 194 -0.30 -12.11 -8.71
N ARG A 195 -0.19 -12.03 -7.38
CA ARG A 195 0.13 -13.15 -6.49
C ARG A 195 -0.52 -12.99 -5.12
N CYS A 196 -0.74 -14.11 -4.45
CA CYS A 196 -1.24 -14.25 -3.09
C CYS A 196 -0.36 -15.27 -2.36
N ALA A 197 -0.14 -15.07 -1.07
CA ALA A 197 0.47 -16.07 -0.21
C ALA A 197 -0.50 -17.24 0.00
N VAL A 198 0.02 -18.46 -0.02
CA VAL A 198 -0.71 -19.67 0.36
C VAL A 198 -0.54 -19.87 1.86
N ILE A 199 -1.57 -19.50 2.63
CA ILE A 199 -1.53 -19.57 4.10
C ILE A 199 -1.73 -21.04 4.54
N PRO A 200 -0.72 -21.68 5.15
CA PRO A 200 -0.80 -23.07 5.58
C PRO A 200 -1.80 -23.25 6.73
N GLN A 201 -2.35 -24.46 6.87
CA GLN A 201 -3.32 -24.79 7.93
C GLN A 201 -2.80 -24.49 9.34
N THR A 202 -1.50 -24.62 9.56
CA THR A 202 -0.84 -24.30 10.84
C THR A 202 -0.95 -22.82 11.24
N MET A 203 -1.36 -21.94 10.32
CA MET A 203 -1.56 -20.51 10.55
C MET A 203 -3.03 -20.09 10.57
N HIS A 204 -3.98 -21.02 10.39
CA HIS A 204 -5.42 -20.69 10.35
C HIS A 204 -5.96 -20.29 11.72
N GLU A 205 -5.26 -20.62 12.80
CA GLU A 205 -5.58 -20.20 14.16
C GLU A 205 -4.98 -18.82 14.53
N LEU A 206 -4.17 -18.22 13.65
CA LEU A 206 -3.66 -16.87 13.86
C LEU A 206 -4.77 -15.84 13.67
N GLU A 207 -4.67 -14.75 14.42
CA GLU A 207 -5.69 -13.69 14.41
C GLU A 207 -5.40 -12.65 13.33
N TRP A 208 -6.41 -12.36 12.52
CA TRP A 208 -6.41 -11.14 11.71
C TRP A 208 -6.76 -9.95 12.59
N VAL A 209 -5.90 -8.94 12.57
CA VAL A 209 -6.12 -7.67 13.28
C VAL A 209 -6.24 -6.50 12.30
N SER A 210 -7.12 -5.56 12.63
CA SER A 210 -7.25 -4.27 11.93
C SER A 210 -7.87 -3.24 12.88
N THR A 211 -8.11 -2.03 12.37
CA THR A 211 -8.77 -0.96 13.11
C THR A 211 -9.34 0.08 12.15
N ASP A 212 -10.21 0.94 12.65
CA ASP A 212 -10.56 2.16 11.93
C ASP A 212 -9.39 3.13 12.04
N PHE A 213 -8.71 3.37 10.92
CA PHE A 213 -7.58 4.28 10.86
C PHE A 213 -8.05 5.72 10.70
N GLN A 214 -7.30 6.64 11.28
CA GLN A 214 -7.50 8.07 11.10
C GLN A 214 -6.34 8.67 10.32
N VAL A 215 -6.59 9.83 9.68
CA VAL A 215 -5.50 10.61 9.08
C VAL A 215 -4.45 10.94 10.14
N GLY A 216 -3.18 10.65 9.84
CA GLY A 216 -2.04 10.80 10.76
C GLY A 216 -1.57 9.48 11.37
N ASP A 217 -2.37 8.41 11.27
CA ASP A 217 -1.97 7.08 11.73
C ASP A 217 -0.91 6.45 10.81
N VAL A 218 -0.04 5.62 11.40
CA VAL A 218 1.00 4.88 10.69
C VAL A 218 0.98 3.43 11.14
N LEU A 219 0.97 2.50 10.19
CA LEU A 219 1.14 1.07 10.44
C LEU A 219 2.48 0.60 9.91
N LEU A 220 3.35 0.08 10.78
CA LEU A 220 4.63 -0.53 10.41
C LEU A 220 4.53 -2.05 10.45
N PHE A 221 5.13 -2.75 9.49
CA PHE A 221 5.23 -4.22 9.51
C PHE A 221 6.41 -4.74 8.69
N PRO A 222 7.14 -5.78 9.16
CA PRO A 222 8.19 -6.45 8.40
C PRO A 222 7.71 -7.07 7.08
N ALA A 223 8.64 -7.26 6.15
CA ALA A 223 8.37 -7.78 4.81
C ALA A 223 7.83 -9.21 4.79
N LEU A 224 8.05 -9.98 5.85
CA LEU A 224 7.49 -11.33 6.02
C LEU A 224 6.14 -11.35 6.75
N THR A 225 5.63 -10.21 7.22
CA THR A 225 4.28 -10.17 7.81
C THR A 225 3.22 -10.36 6.72
N VAL A 226 2.36 -11.36 6.90
CA VAL A 226 1.20 -11.57 6.04
C VAL A 226 0.19 -10.47 6.30
N HIS A 227 -0.17 -9.75 5.25
CA HIS A 227 -1.13 -8.65 5.31
C HIS A 227 -2.01 -8.62 4.05
N SER A 228 -3.19 -8.00 4.17
CA SER A 228 -4.18 -7.89 3.12
C SER A 228 -4.86 -6.53 3.21
N ALA A 229 -5.27 -5.96 2.08
CA ALA A 229 -6.29 -4.93 2.12
C ALA A 229 -7.64 -5.60 2.39
N LEU A 230 -8.48 -4.96 3.19
CA LEU A 230 -9.90 -5.29 3.23
C LEU A 230 -10.59 -4.76 1.97
N GLU A 231 -11.78 -5.28 1.67
CA GLU A 231 -12.58 -4.77 0.56
C GLU A 231 -13.04 -3.33 0.88
N ASN A 232 -12.87 -2.42 -0.08
CA ASN A 232 -13.51 -1.11 -0.02
C ASN A 232 -14.99 -1.25 -0.39
N LYS A 233 -15.84 -1.29 0.63
CA LYS A 233 -17.30 -1.39 0.56
C LYS A 233 -18.00 -0.04 0.67
N ASP A 234 -17.24 1.06 0.78
CA ASP A 234 -17.82 2.39 0.69
C ASP A 234 -18.56 2.52 -0.66
N PRO A 235 -19.77 3.11 -0.70
CA PRO A 235 -20.54 3.19 -1.93
C PRO A 235 -19.93 4.15 -2.97
N GLU A 236 -19.16 5.14 -2.53
CA GLU A 236 -18.75 6.27 -3.38
C GLU A 236 -17.25 6.53 -3.35
N ARG A 237 -16.59 6.40 -2.20
CA ARG A 237 -15.26 6.99 -1.97
C ARG A 237 -14.14 6.02 -2.29
N MET A 238 -13.12 6.54 -2.95
CA MET A 238 -11.85 5.83 -3.11
C MET A 238 -11.08 5.81 -1.79
N ARG A 239 -10.34 4.72 -1.53
CA ARG A 239 -9.30 4.70 -0.50
C ARG A 239 -7.96 5.12 -1.08
N LEU A 240 -7.37 6.16 -0.51
CA LEU A 240 -6.06 6.69 -0.87
C LEU A 240 -5.09 6.45 0.27
N SER A 241 -3.97 5.78 -0.03
CA SER A 241 -2.90 5.56 0.93
C SER A 241 -1.55 5.55 0.25
N VAL A 242 -0.49 5.62 1.04
CA VAL A 242 0.88 5.47 0.58
C VAL A 242 1.60 4.37 1.35
N ASP A 243 2.57 3.75 0.70
CA ASP A 243 3.43 2.73 1.28
C ASP A 243 4.90 3.10 1.03
N TYR A 244 5.68 3.17 2.10
CA TYR A 244 7.13 3.39 2.05
C TYR A 244 7.86 2.20 2.67
N ARG A 245 9.07 1.89 2.21
CA ARG A 245 9.88 0.80 2.76
C ARG A 245 11.17 1.33 3.35
N TYR A 246 11.64 0.68 4.41
CA TYR A 246 12.81 1.10 5.17
C TYR A 246 13.67 -0.11 5.52
N GLN A 247 14.98 0.07 5.43
CA GLN A 247 15.96 -0.92 5.86
C GLN A 247 17.16 -0.25 6.55
N LEU A 248 17.93 -1.03 7.28
CA LEU A 248 19.19 -0.58 7.84
C LEU A 248 20.26 -0.48 6.74
N GLU A 249 21.20 0.46 6.92
CA GLU A 249 22.40 0.47 6.10
C GLU A 249 23.20 -0.83 6.25
N GLY A 250 23.82 -1.28 5.16
CA GLY A 250 24.57 -2.53 5.08
C GLY A 250 23.70 -3.75 4.77
N GLU A 251 22.37 -3.65 4.82
CA GLU A 251 21.49 -4.73 4.36
C GLU A 251 21.38 -4.75 2.82
N ALA A 252 21.13 -5.94 2.28
CA ALA A 252 20.96 -6.11 0.84
C ALA A 252 19.62 -5.57 0.35
N LEU A 253 19.60 -5.08 -0.90
CA LEU A 253 18.38 -4.72 -1.64
C LEU A 253 18.50 -5.17 -3.09
N THR A 254 17.40 -5.12 -3.84
CA THR A 254 17.44 -5.35 -5.28
C THR A 254 17.45 -4.04 -6.06
N GLU A 255 17.93 -4.08 -7.29
CA GLU A 255 17.97 -2.90 -8.16
C GLU A 255 16.58 -2.26 -8.36
N ASN A 256 15.51 -3.06 -8.33
CA ASN A 256 14.14 -2.58 -8.45
C ASN A 256 13.77 -1.59 -7.33
N SER A 257 14.24 -1.82 -6.10
CA SER A 257 14.03 -0.89 -4.96
C SER A 257 14.65 0.48 -5.17
N LEU A 258 15.62 0.62 -6.09
CA LEU A 258 16.29 1.87 -6.42
C LEU A 258 15.67 2.61 -7.62
N LYS A 259 14.66 2.01 -8.27
CA LYS A 259 13.98 2.58 -9.44
C LYS A 259 12.62 3.16 -9.04
N PRO A 260 12.08 4.12 -9.81
CA PRO A 260 10.70 4.53 -9.64
C PRO A 260 9.75 3.34 -9.76
N HIS A 261 8.62 3.41 -9.07
CA HIS A 261 7.60 2.37 -9.11
C HIS A 261 7.16 2.09 -10.57
N PHE A 262 7.10 0.82 -10.95
CA PHE A 262 6.92 0.31 -12.33
C PHE A 262 8.01 0.68 -13.35
N SER A 263 9.06 1.43 -12.97
CA SER A 263 10.16 1.85 -13.86
C SER A 263 9.70 2.52 -15.16
N ARG A 264 8.56 3.22 -15.11
CA ARG A 264 7.96 3.91 -16.27
C ARG A 264 8.56 5.28 -16.53
N LEU A 265 9.12 5.90 -15.49
CA LEU A 265 9.77 7.20 -15.52
C LEU A 265 11.19 7.06 -15.00
N SER A 266 12.07 7.97 -15.44
CA SER A 266 13.38 8.14 -14.81
C SER A 266 13.30 9.04 -13.57
N TRP A 267 14.33 9.00 -12.72
CA TRP A 267 14.40 9.91 -11.56
C TRP A 267 14.51 11.37 -12.00
N GLU A 268 15.21 11.66 -13.09
CA GLU A 268 15.32 13.01 -13.66
C GLU A 268 13.95 13.55 -14.12
N GLU A 269 13.08 12.68 -14.64
CA GLU A 269 11.71 13.06 -14.99
C GLU A 269 10.82 13.32 -13.78
N ILE A 270 11.04 12.58 -12.68
CA ILE A 270 10.32 12.75 -11.41
C ILE A 270 10.73 14.05 -10.74
N TYR A 271 12.03 14.36 -10.72
CA TYR A 271 12.59 15.51 -10.01
C TYR A 271 12.46 16.83 -10.76
N ARG A 272 12.05 16.80 -12.04
CA ARG A 272 12.08 17.95 -12.96
C ARG A 272 11.47 19.22 -12.38
N ASP A 273 10.35 19.10 -11.67
CA ASP A 273 9.56 20.23 -11.16
C ASP A 273 9.64 20.37 -9.62
N TRP A 274 10.54 19.62 -8.97
CA TRP A 274 10.75 19.72 -7.53
C TRP A 274 11.41 21.05 -7.16
N GLN A 275 11.02 21.58 -6.00
CA GLN A 275 11.53 22.83 -5.48
C GLN A 275 12.82 22.63 -4.68
N SER A 276 12.99 21.47 -4.03
CA SER A 276 14.23 21.09 -3.34
C SER A 276 14.98 19.97 -4.05
N THR A 277 16.31 20.02 -3.95
CA THR A 277 17.22 18.94 -4.36
C THR A 277 17.64 18.03 -3.19
N ASP A 278 17.25 18.33 -1.96
CA ASP A 278 17.80 17.70 -0.75
C ASP A 278 17.57 16.18 -0.70
N LEU A 279 16.43 15.73 -1.23
CA LEU A 279 16.04 14.33 -1.31
C LEU A 279 16.33 13.68 -2.67
N GLN A 280 16.90 14.41 -3.63
CA GLN A 280 17.24 13.81 -4.91
C GLN A 280 18.45 12.88 -4.75
N TYR A 281 18.32 11.62 -5.17
CA TYR A 281 19.39 10.61 -5.10
C TYR A 281 20.02 10.43 -3.70
N TYR A 282 19.30 10.73 -2.61
CA TYR A 282 19.86 10.67 -1.25
C TYR A 282 20.46 9.30 -0.91
N TRP A 283 19.90 8.23 -1.49
CA TRP A 283 20.34 6.86 -1.26
C TRP A 283 21.74 6.58 -1.81
N TYR A 284 22.28 7.39 -2.72
CA TYR A 284 23.68 7.26 -3.17
C TYR A 284 24.69 7.51 -2.04
N LYS A 285 24.26 8.14 -0.95
CA LYS A 285 25.08 8.36 0.25
C LYS A 285 24.92 7.22 1.28
N LYS A 286 24.14 6.19 0.98
CA LYS A 286 23.84 5.07 1.88
C LYS A 286 24.68 3.85 1.52
N ARG A 287 24.86 2.95 2.50
CA ARG A 287 25.58 1.69 2.32
C ARG A 287 24.57 0.56 2.18
N PHE A 288 24.70 -0.26 1.15
CA PHE A 288 23.90 -1.47 0.91
C PHE A 288 24.56 -2.31 -0.18
N ASP A 289 24.24 -3.59 -0.23
CA ASP A 289 24.63 -4.47 -1.32
C ASP A 289 23.46 -4.64 -2.29
N VAL A 290 23.69 -4.39 -3.58
CA VAL A 290 22.70 -4.68 -4.62
C VAL A 290 22.83 -6.14 -5.03
N ILE A 291 21.80 -6.93 -4.75
CA ILE A 291 21.78 -8.35 -5.11
C ILE A 291 20.89 -8.61 -6.34
N PRO A 292 21.16 -9.68 -7.11
CA PRO A 292 20.30 -10.06 -8.23
C PRO A 292 18.88 -10.42 -7.78
N TRP A 293 17.90 -10.04 -8.59
CA TRP A 293 16.51 -10.46 -8.42
C TRP A 293 16.36 -11.96 -8.66
N GLN A 294 15.62 -12.64 -7.78
CA GLN A 294 15.28 -14.06 -7.92
C GLN A 294 13.83 -14.22 -8.35
N ASN A 295 13.57 -15.13 -9.27
CA ASN A 295 12.20 -15.43 -9.66
C ASN A 295 11.53 -16.37 -8.65
N LEU A 296 10.86 -15.80 -7.65
CA LEU A 296 10.21 -16.55 -6.56
C LEU A 296 8.87 -17.19 -6.97
N HIS A 297 8.30 -16.79 -8.11
CA HIS A 297 7.09 -17.40 -8.65
C HIS A 297 7.03 -17.27 -10.17
N GLU A 298 7.34 -18.34 -10.89
CA GLU A 298 6.91 -18.52 -12.27
C GLU A 298 5.48 -19.04 -12.27
N LEU A 299 4.60 -18.40 -13.04
CA LEU A 299 3.23 -18.87 -13.20
C LEU A 299 3.24 -20.16 -14.03
N PRO A 300 2.66 -21.27 -13.55
CA PRO A 300 2.43 -22.44 -14.39
C PRO A 300 1.58 -22.08 -15.63
N ASP A 301 1.85 -22.71 -16.78
CA ASP A 301 1.18 -22.40 -18.05
C ASP A 301 -0.37 -22.50 -17.99
N ASP A 302 -0.88 -23.41 -17.16
CA ASP A 302 -2.32 -23.60 -16.92
C ASP A 302 -2.96 -22.45 -16.12
N HIS A 303 -2.18 -21.76 -15.29
CA HIS A 303 -2.64 -20.57 -14.56
C HIS A 303 -2.91 -19.38 -15.50
N VAL A 304 -2.27 -19.32 -16.68
CA VAL A 304 -2.51 -18.26 -17.67
C VAL A 304 -3.95 -18.29 -18.18
N LYS A 305 -4.49 -19.48 -18.45
CA LYS A 305 -5.89 -19.63 -18.91
C LYS A 305 -6.89 -19.23 -17.83
N ASP A 306 -6.60 -19.59 -16.59
CA ASP A 306 -7.49 -19.23 -15.47
C ASP A 306 -7.38 -17.76 -15.10
N ALA A 307 -6.20 -17.16 -15.18
CA ALA A 307 -6.02 -15.70 -15.09
C ALA A 307 -6.85 -14.97 -16.16
N MET A 308 -6.80 -15.44 -17.41
CA MET A 308 -7.60 -14.84 -18.50
C MET A 308 -9.11 -14.94 -18.24
N LYS A 309 -9.60 -16.09 -17.76
CA LYS A 309 -11.02 -16.24 -17.37
C LYS A 309 -11.40 -15.31 -16.24
N GLN A 310 -10.54 -15.16 -15.22
CA GLN A 310 -10.80 -14.26 -14.10
C GLN A 310 -10.86 -12.80 -14.58
N CYS A 311 -9.93 -12.38 -15.46
CA CYS A 311 -9.95 -11.05 -16.07
C CYS A 311 -11.24 -10.77 -16.84
N ILE A 312 -11.71 -11.71 -17.67
CA ILE A 312 -12.97 -11.54 -18.42
C ILE A 312 -14.17 -11.40 -17.47
N ARG A 313 -14.22 -12.23 -16.40
CA ARG A 313 -15.30 -12.14 -15.39
C ARG A 313 -15.26 -10.82 -14.64
N TYR A 314 -14.06 -10.36 -14.27
CA TYR A 314 -13.86 -9.08 -13.62
C TYR A 314 -14.34 -7.94 -14.53
N GLU A 315 -13.95 -7.94 -15.81
CA GLU A 315 -14.36 -6.90 -16.76
C GLU A 315 -15.88 -6.78 -16.85
N ASN A 316 -16.56 -7.92 -17.05
CA ASN A 316 -18.02 -7.94 -17.16
C ASN A 316 -18.69 -7.40 -15.89
N LYS A 317 -18.21 -7.83 -14.70
CA LYS A 317 -18.75 -7.35 -13.41
C LYS A 317 -18.44 -5.87 -13.18
N ARG A 318 -17.25 -5.41 -13.53
CA ARG A 318 -16.82 -4.01 -13.41
C ARG A 318 -17.76 -3.10 -14.20
N GLN A 319 -18.02 -3.45 -15.47
CA GLN A 319 -18.93 -2.70 -16.33
C GLN A 319 -20.36 -2.69 -15.76
N GLN A 320 -20.83 -3.83 -15.26
CA GLN A 320 -22.15 -3.94 -14.64
C GLN A 320 -22.27 -3.05 -13.40
N ARG A 321 -21.37 -3.18 -12.42
CA ARG A 321 -21.36 -2.35 -11.18
C ARG A 321 -21.27 -0.87 -11.50
N TYR A 322 -20.43 -0.50 -12.47
CA TYR A 322 -20.31 0.88 -12.90
C TYR A 322 -21.61 1.44 -13.50
N ALA A 323 -22.31 0.65 -14.33
CA ALA A 323 -23.59 1.04 -14.90
C ALA A 323 -24.69 1.20 -13.82
N GLU A 324 -24.77 0.27 -12.87
CA GLU A 324 -25.71 0.30 -11.74
C GLU A 324 -25.52 1.56 -10.88
N ASN A 325 -24.26 1.88 -10.53
CA ASN A 325 -23.94 3.08 -9.75
C ASN A 325 -24.30 4.39 -10.47
N ARG A 326 -24.11 4.48 -11.80
CA ARG A 326 -24.49 5.68 -12.56
C ARG A 326 -26.00 5.92 -12.57
N LEU A 327 -26.81 4.86 -12.63
CA LEU A 327 -28.27 4.99 -12.61
C LEU A 327 -28.76 5.59 -11.28
N HIS A 328 -28.20 5.15 -10.16
CA HIS A 328 -28.57 5.67 -8.83
C HIS A 328 -28.23 7.17 -8.68
N HIS A 329 -27.06 7.60 -9.16
CA HIS A 329 -26.66 9.02 -9.10
C HIS A 329 -27.49 9.95 -10.01
N HIS A 330 -28.18 9.41 -11.02
CA HIS A 330 -29.09 10.18 -11.87
C HIS A 330 -30.49 10.34 -11.26
N GLU A 331 -30.96 9.38 -10.47
CA GLU A 331 -32.24 9.46 -9.76
C GLU A 331 -32.18 10.45 -8.59
N ASP A 332 -31.07 10.50 -7.85
CA ASP A 332 -30.90 11.43 -6.73
C ASP A 332 -30.74 12.91 -7.15
N LYS A 333 -30.40 13.17 -8.42
CA LYS A 333 -30.34 14.53 -8.99
C LYS A 333 -31.67 15.01 -9.60
N ALA A 334 -32.68 14.15 -9.64
CA ALA A 334 -33.98 14.43 -10.24
C ALA A 334 -35.08 14.81 -9.23
N VAL A 335 -34.73 14.99 -7.95
CA VAL A 335 -35.65 15.35 -6.84
C VAL A 335 -35.43 16.77 -6.36
#